data_AF-W8C9K7-F1
#
_entry.id   AF-W8C9K7-F1
#
_cell.length_a   1.000
_cell.length_b   1.000
_cell.length_c   1.000
_cell.angle_alpha   90.00
_cell.angle_beta   90.00
_cell.angle_gamma   90.00
#
_symmetry.space_group_name_H-M   'P 1'
#
loop_
_entity.id
_entity.type
_entity.pdbx_description
1 polymer ?
#
loop_
_entity_poly.entity_id
_entity_poly.type
_entity_poly.pdbx_seq_one_letter_code
_entity_poly.pdbx_strand_id
1 'polypeptide(L)'
;MLFTPVIKRKKGAGRNALVPPFPDKHAIVKGVFTGLSVEVYDTESIKAIYENGFYGKGSKSRGAPQVVTRNVTDVAECLTLELEEAAFLAYIFGALSIQNIENNEVKWAEFLNAAQTINSQFIESFACYMYLKSKGWIIKSGIKFGGNFC
;
A
#
# COMPACT_ATOMS: atom_id res chain seq x y z
N MET A 1 12.62 15.62 4.32
CA MET A 1 12.22 15.45 5.73
C MET A 1 11.71 14.03 5.89
N LEU A 2 12.38 13.18 6.67
CA LEU A 2 11.97 11.79 6.90
C LEU A 2 10.70 11.79 7.76
N PHE A 3 9.58 11.33 7.20
CA PHE A 3 8.39 11.04 7.98
C PHE A 3 8.75 9.99 9.04
N THR A 4 8.86 10.42 10.30
CA THR A 4 9.12 9.53 11.42
C THR A 4 7.84 9.52 12.26
N PRO A 5 6.93 8.55 12.06
CA PRO A 5 5.66 8.57 12.76
C PRO A 5 5.90 8.43 14.27
N VAL A 6 5.40 9.39 15.05
CA VAL A 6 5.38 9.28 16.50
C VAL A 6 4.25 8.32 16.88
N ILE A 7 4.60 7.04 17.01
CA ILE A 7 3.68 5.98 17.42
C ILE A 7 3.30 6.22 18.88
N LYS A 8 2.20 6.95 19.12
CA LYS A 8 1.65 7.14 20.47
C LYS A 8 1.14 5.79 20.97
N ARG A 9 1.86 5.19 21.92
CA ARG A 9 1.43 3.96 22.60
C ARG A 9 0.10 4.21 23.32
N LYS A 10 -0.92 3.44 22.98
CA LYS A 10 -2.16 3.38 23.79
C LYS A 10 -1.82 2.74 25.14
N LYS A 11 -2.19 3.37 26.25
CA LYS A 11 -2.11 2.75 27.59
C LYS A 11 -2.84 1.41 27.55
N GLY A 12 -2.12 0.31 27.78
CA GLY A 12 -2.66 -1.06 27.78
C GLY A 12 -2.35 -1.91 26.54
N ALA A 13 -1.70 -1.37 25.50
CA ALA A 13 -1.19 -2.21 24.41
C ALA A 13 -0.01 -3.06 24.92
N GLY A 14 -0.04 -4.38 24.66
CA GLY A 14 0.98 -5.33 25.13
C GLY A 14 2.41 -4.88 24.80
N ARG A 15 3.37 -5.22 25.68
CA ARG A 15 4.79 -4.84 25.58
C ARG A 15 5.48 -5.34 24.30
N ASN A 16 4.89 -6.33 23.63
CA ASN A 16 5.29 -6.79 22.30
C ASN A 16 4.68 -5.85 21.26
N ALA A 17 5.14 -4.60 21.22
CA ALA A 17 4.82 -3.69 20.12
C ALA A 17 5.55 -4.21 18.89
N LEU A 18 4.83 -5.06 18.15
CA LEU A 18 5.17 -5.65 16.87
C LEU A 18 5.82 -4.59 15.97
N VAL A 19 6.89 -4.97 15.28
CA VAL A 19 7.52 -4.18 14.21
C VAL A 19 6.42 -3.47 13.43
N PRO A 20 6.52 -2.14 13.23
CA PRO A 20 5.46 -1.44 12.54
C PRO A 20 5.21 -2.13 11.19
N PRO A 21 3.95 -2.19 10.71
CA PRO A 21 3.56 -2.94 9.52
C PRO A 21 4.08 -2.23 8.27
N PHE A 22 5.40 -2.16 8.15
CA PHE A 22 6.12 -1.57 7.06
C PHE A 22 7.08 -2.61 6.50
N PRO A 23 7.15 -2.77 5.17
CA PRO A 23 8.11 -3.66 4.52
C PRO A 23 9.54 -3.26 4.84
N ASP A 24 10.50 -4.18 4.73
CA ASP A 24 11.90 -3.82 4.90
C ASP A 24 12.34 -2.86 3.79
N LYS A 25 12.99 -1.75 4.17
CA LYS A 25 13.43 -0.69 3.24
C LYS A 25 14.45 -1.16 2.19
N HIS A 26 15.01 -2.34 2.35
CA HIS A 26 16.07 -2.87 1.49
C HIS A 26 15.54 -3.52 0.20
N ALA A 27 14.27 -3.88 0.14
CA ALA A 27 13.65 -4.47 -1.06
C ALA A 27 12.72 -3.46 -1.73
N ILE A 28 13.22 -2.77 -2.75
CA ILE A 28 12.40 -1.87 -3.58
C ILE A 28 11.56 -2.73 -4.52
N VAL A 29 10.25 -2.76 -4.27
CA VAL A 29 9.28 -3.46 -5.12
C VAL A 29 8.91 -2.60 -6.32
N LYS A 30 8.70 -3.24 -7.48
CA LYS A 30 8.22 -2.56 -8.69
C LYS A 30 6.69 -2.68 -8.79
N GLY A 31 6.02 -1.56 -9.01
CA GLY A 31 4.58 -1.50 -9.27
C GLY A 31 4.28 -0.78 -10.57
N VAL A 32 3.33 -1.29 -11.34
CA VAL A 32 2.86 -0.71 -12.61
C VAL A 32 1.61 0.11 -12.36
N PHE A 33 1.64 1.40 -12.68
CA PHE A 33 0.50 2.30 -12.59
C PHE A 33 -0.39 2.13 -13.82
N THR A 34 -1.64 1.69 -13.60
CA THR A 34 -2.63 1.44 -14.66
C THR A 34 -3.50 2.66 -14.96
N GLY A 35 -3.31 3.76 -14.23
CA GLY A 35 -4.18 4.94 -14.30
C GLY A 35 -5.35 4.92 -13.31
N LEU A 36 -5.59 3.81 -12.61
CA LEU A 36 -6.60 3.70 -11.54
C LEU A 36 -6.02 3.13 -10.24
N SER A 37 -5.08 2.20 -10.37
CA SER A 37 -4.41 1.51 -9.26
C SER A 37 -2.96 1.25 -9.62
N VAL A 38 -2.18 0.78 -8.64
CA VAL A 38 -0.82 0.28 -8.88
C VAL A 38 -0.83 -1.23 -8.71
N GLU A 39 -0.36 -1.95 -9.72
CA GLU A 39 -0.33 -3.41 -9.74
C GLU A 39 1.08 -3.95 -9.56
N VAL A 40 1.23 -4.94 -8.70
CA VAL A 40 2.48 -5.69 -8.50
C VAL A 40 2.26 -7.11 -9.02
N TYR A 41 3.11 -7.53 -9.95
CA TYR A 41 3.02 -8.85 -10.59
C TYR A 41 3.98 -9.88 -9.99
N ASP A 42 5.10 -9.44 -9.42
CA ASP A 42 6.12 -10.35 -8.91
C ASP A 42 5.67 -11.04 -7.61
N THR A 43 5.78 -12.37 -7.58
CA THR A 43 5.26 -13.17 -6.46
C THR A 43 5.99 -12.93 -5.14
N GLU A 44 7.31 -12.74 -5.18
CA GLU A 44 8.12 -12.45 -3.99
C GLU A 44 7.78 -11.07 -3.44
N SER A 45 7.68 -10.08 -4.33
CA SER A 45 7.24 -8.73 -4.01
C SER A 45 5.83 -8.67 -3.41
N ILE A 46 4.89 -9.46 -3.95
CA ILE A 46 3.52 -9.57 -3.41
C ILE A 46 3.56 -10.10 -1.97
N LYS A 47 4.33 -11.16 -1.71
CA LYS A 47 4.48 -11.71 -0.34
C LYS A 47 5.10 -10.67 0.59
N ALA A 48 6.20 -10.04 0.18
CA ALA A 48 6.91 -9.04 0.98
C ALA A 48 6.01 -7.85 1.34
N ILE A 49 5.22 -7.34 0.40
CA ILE A 49 4.29 -6.22 0.66
C ILE A 49 3.12 -6.67 1.55
N TYR A 50 2.53 -7.82 1.27
CA TYR A 50 1.33 -8.26 1.97
C TYR A 50 1.63 -8.71 3.41
N GLU A 51 2.69 -9.48 3.63
CA GLU A 51 3.07 -9.98 4.96
C GLU A 51 3.55 -8.85 5.88
N ASN A 52 4.22 -7.83 5.34
CA ASN A 52 4.74 -6.71 6.11
C ASN A 52 3.77 -5.54 6.27
N GLY A 53 2.46 -5.77 6.17
CA GLY A 53 1.49 -4.74 6.57
C GLY A 53 0.14 -4.77 5.89
N PHE A 54 -0.19 -5.91 5.25
CA PHE A 54 -1.45 -6.13 4.58
C PHE A 54 -1.76 -4.99 3.62
N TYR A 55 -0.85 -4.64 2.71
CA TYR A 55 -1.14 -3.65 1.69
C TYR A 55 -1.81 -4.32 0.48
N GLY A 56 -2.76 -3.62 -0.15
CA GLY A 56 -3.39 -4.07 -1.38
C GLY A 56 -4.37 -5.24 -1.25
N LYS A 57 -4.85 -5.68 -2.41
CA LYS A 57 -5.82 -6.76 -2.57
C LYS A 57 -5.38 -7.68 -3.71
N GLY A 58 -5.54 -8.99 -3.55
CA GLY A 58 -5.30 -9.95 -4.62
C GLY A 58 -6.37 -9.82 -5.72
N SER A 59 -5.96 -9.83 -6.98
CA SER A 59 -6.87 -9.67 -8.13
C SER A 59 -7.94 -10.76 -8.22
N LYS A 60 -7.60 -12.00 -7.81
CA LYS A 60 -8.51 -13.16 -7.90
C LYS A 60 -9.32 -13.40 -6.62
N SER A 61 -8.82 -12.99 -5.46
CA SER A 61 -9.45 -13.26 -4.16
C SER A 61 -10.22 -12.07 -3.60
N ARG A 62 -10.08 -10.87 -4.17
CA ARG A 62 -10.62 -9.60 -3.63
C ARG A 62 -10.19 -9.33 -2.17
N GLY A 63 -9.15 -10.01 -1.70
CA GLY A 63 -8.70 -10.10 -0.31
C GLY A 63 -7.22 -10.46 -0.22
N ALA A 64 -6.85 -11.42 0.63
CA ALA A 64 -5.47 -11.92 0.69
C ALA A 64 -5.08 -12.61 -0.61
N PRO A 65 -3.92 -12.32 -1.21
CA PRO A 65 -3.49 -13.01 -2.42
C PRO A 65 -3.40 -14.53 -2.17
N GLN A 66 -3.80 -15.32 -3.16
CA GLN A 66 -3.69 -16.78 -3.12
C GLN A 66 -2.22 -17.23 -3.02
N VAL A 67 -1.29 -16.43 -3.53
CA VAL A 67 0.16 -16.63 -3.34
C VAL A 67 0.53 -16.72 -1.85
N VAL A 68 -0.10 -15.92 -0.99
CA VAL A 68 0.11 -15.95 0.48
C VAL A 68 -0.77 -17.01 1.14
N THR A 69 -2.00 -17.19 0.68
CA THR A 69 -2.98 -18.07 1.34
C THR A 69 -2.74 -19.55 1.05
N ARG A 70 -2.34 -19.89 -0.17
CA ARG A 70 -2.23 -21.27 -0.67
C ARG A 70 -0.81 -21.62 -1.13
N ASN A 71 0.15 -20.68 -1.06
CA ASN A 71 1.52 -20.86 -1.55
C ASN A 71 1.63 -21.31 -3.02
N VAL A 72 0.60 -21.03 -3.83
CA VAL A 72 0.60 -21.41 -5.26
C VAL A 72 1.25 -20.30 -6.07
N THR A 73 2.38 -20.59 -6.71
CA THR A 73 3.14 -19.65 -7.55
C THR A 73 2.70 -19.63 -9.01
N ASP A 74 2.00 -20.66 -9.48
CA ASP A 74 1.59 -20.82 -10.89
C ASP A 74 0.35 -20.00 -11.28
N VAL A 75 -0.27 -19.32 -10.32
CA VAL A 75 -1.44 -18.48 -10.59
C VAL A 75 -0.92 -17.09 -10.95
N ALA A 76 -1.12 -16.66 -12.20
CA ALA A 76 -0.96 -15.25 -12.60
C ALA A 76 -1.94 -14.38 -11.81
N GLU A 77 -1.54 -14.00 -10.60
CA GLU A 77 -2.24 -13.14 -9.67
C GLU A 77 -1.41 -11.87 -9.51
N CYS A 78 -2.08 -10.73 -9.53
CA CYS A 78 -1.46 -9.45 -9.25
C CYS A 78 -2.03 -8.90 -7.94
N LEU A 79 -1.19 -8.18 -7.20
CA LEU A 79 -1.61 -7.40 -6.04
C LEU A 79 -1.94 -5.99 -6.50
N THR A 80 -3.19 -5.60 -6.32
CA THR A 80 -3.67 -4.25 -6.62
C THR A 80 -3.58 -3.39 -5.38
N LEU A 81 -2.81 -2.32 -5.45
CA LEU A 81 -2.65 -1.30 -4.42
C LEU A 81 -3.55 -0.12 -4.72
N GLU A 82 -4.20 0.39 -3.68
CA GLU A 82 -4.95 1.65 -3.77
C GLU A 82 -4.00 2.83 -3.93
N LEU A 83 -4.49 3.96 -4.46
CA LEU A 83 -3.66 5.13 -4.76
C LEU A 83 -2.99 5.68 -3.49
N GLU A 84 -3.71 5.69 -2.37
CA GLU A 84 -3.23 6.12 -1.08
C GLU A 84 -2.16 5.17 -0.51
N GLU A 85 -2.35 3.86 -0.68
CA GLU A 85 -1.39 2.84 -0.27
C GLU A 85 -0.09 2.96 -1.10
N ALA A 86 -0.23 3.08 -2.42
CA ALA A 86 0.89 3.19 -3.35
C ALA A 86 1.68 4.49 -3.11
N ALA A 87 0.99 5.62 -2.92
CA ALA A 87 1.62 6.90 -2.59
C ALA A 87 2.43 6.81 -1.30
N PHE A 88 1.87 6.16 -0.28
CA PHE A 88 2.55 5.96 0.99
C PHE A 88 3.80 5.09 0.85
N LEU A 89 3.67 3.94 0.18
CA LEU A 89 4.78 3.00 0.00
C LEU A 89 5.91 3.60 -0.86
N ALA A 90 5.57 4.37 -1.89
CA ALA A 90 6.54 4.95 -2.81
C ALA A 90 7.24 6.18 -2.24
N TYR A 91 6.48 7.17 -1.74
CA TYR A 91 7.03 8.50 -1.44
C TYR A 91 7.31 8.72 0.05
N ILE A 92 6.52 8.13 0.93
CA ILE A 92 6.70 8.29 2.38
C ILE A 92 7.65 7.23 2.92
N PHE A 93 7.43 5.98 2.53
CA PHE A 93 8.18 4.85 3.05
C PHE A 93 9.41 4.50 2.20
N GLY A 94 9.30 4.57 0.87
CA GLY A 94 10.40 4.33 -0.06
C GLY A 94 10.65 2.85 -0.39
N ALA A 95 9.62 1.99 -0.28
CA ALA A 95 9.73 0.56 -0.62
C ALA A 95 9.08 0.19 -1.97
N LEU A 96 8.46 1.15 -2.66
CA LEU A 96 7.80 0.92 -3.94
C LEU A 96 8.32 1.91 -5.00
N SER A 97 8.71 1.38 -6.15
CA SER A 97 9.01 2.14 -7.36
C SER A 97 7.82 2.04 -8.32
N ILE A 98 7.21 3.17 -8.66
CA ILE A 98 6.05 3.23 -9.56
C ILE A 98 6.54 3.45 -10.99
N GLN A 99 6.11 2.57 -11.90
CA GLN A 99 6.38 2.62 -13.32
C GLN A 99 5.08 2.72 -14.11
N ASN A 100 5.09 3.41 -15.25
CA ASN A 100 3.98 3.42 -16.19
C ASN A 100 3.88 2.07 -16.94
N ILE A 101 2.80 1.90 -17.69
CA ILE A 101 2.60 0.76 -18.61
C ILE A 101 3.77 0.66 -19.61
N GLU A 102 4.39 1.77 -19.97
CA GLU A 102 5.56 1.86 -20.85
C GLU A 102 6.91 1.62 -20.12
N ASN A 103 6.90 1.18 -18.86
CA ASN A 103 8.08 1.01 -17.99
C ASN A 103 8.85 2.29 -17.65
N ASN A 104 8.29 3.46 -17.94
CA ASN A 104 8.86 4.76 -17.53
C ASN A 104 8.57 5.04 -16.05
N GLU A 105 9.56 5.53 -15.29
CA GLU A 105 9.37 5.89 -13.89
C GLU A 105 8.43 7.08 -13.73
N VAL A 106 7.45 6.96 -12.83
CA VAL A 106 6.46 8.01 -12.58
C VAL A 106 6.93 8.91 -11.43
N LYS A 107 7.13 10.20 -11.73
CA LYS A 107 7.48 11.18 -10.71
C LYS A 107 6.30 11.47 -9.79
N TRP A 108 6.58 11.91 -8.57
CA TRP A 108 5.55 12.28 -7.57
C TRP A 108 4.50 13.24 -8.13
N ALA A 109 4.92 14.29 -8.84
CA ALA A 109 4.02 15.30 -9.36
C ALA A 109 3.02 14.71 -10.40
N GLU A 110 3.50 13.81 -11.26
CA GLU A 110 2.67 13.15 -12.27
C GLU A 110 1.67 12.20 -11.61
N PHE A 111 2.16 11.38 -10.68
CA PHE A 111 1.30 10.47 -9.90
C PHE A 111 0.23 11.22 -9.12
N LEU A 112 0.60 12.31 -8.43
CA LEU A 112 -0.31 13.10 -7.61
C LEU A 112 -1.39 13.80 -8.47
N ASN A 113 -1.02 14.27 -9.66
CA ASN A 113 -2.00 14.86 -10.60
C ASN A 113 -2.97 13.79 -11.13
N ALA A 114 -2.46 12.61 -11.48
CA ALA A 114 -3.31 11.49 -11.90
C ALA A 114 -4.27 11.07 -10.76
N ALA A 115 -3.76 10.95 -9.54
CA ALA A 115 -4.55 10.58 -8.37
C ALA A 115 -5.66 11.61 -8.05
N GLN A 116 -5.37 12.90 -8.13
CA GLN A 116 -6.38 13.96 -7.96
C GLN A 116 -7.43 13.99 -9.06
N THR A 117 -7.06 13.58 -10.28
CA THR A 117 -8.01 13.48 -11.40
C THR A 117 -9.02 12.35 -11.16
N ILE A 118 -8.58 11.26 -10.54
CA ILE A 118 -9.42 10.10 -10.22
C ILE A 118 -10.27 10.38 -8.97
N ASN A 119 -9.67 10.96 -7.93
CA ASN A 119 -10.33 11.28 -6.68
C ASN A 119 -10.04 12.75 -6.33
N SER A 120 -11.08 13.59 -6.42
CA SER A 120 -10.96 15.02 -6.06
C SER A 120 -10.60 15.25 -4.59
N GLN A 121 -10.92 14.30 -3.71
CA GLN A 121 -10.60 14.32 -2.28
C GLN A 121 -9.39 13.44 -1.93
N PHE A 122 -8.49 13.23 -2.90
CA PHE A 122 -7.33 12.37 -2.73
C PHE A 122 -6.41 12.89 -1.62
N ILE A 123 -6.20 14.20 -1.53
CA ILE A 123 -5.27 14.80 -0.54
C ILE A 123 -5.79 14.56 0.87
N GLU A 124 -7.09 14.74 1.10
CA GLU A 124 -7.75 14.53 2.39
C GLU A 124 -7.72 13.05 2.77
N SER A 125 -8.02 12.18 1.81
CA SER A 125 -7.98 10.73 1.98
C SER A 125 -6.57 10.25 2.31
N PHE A 126 -5.56 10.77 1.61
CA PHE A 126 -4.16 10.47 1.84
C PHE A 126 -3.67 11.01 3.19
N ALA A 127 -4.09 12.21 3.59
CA ALA A 127 -3.79 12.77 4.92
C ALA A 127 -4.38 11.91 6.04
N CYS A 128 -5.64 11.46 5.89
CA CYS A 128 -6.28 10.52 6.82
C CYS A 128 -5.52 9.19 6.88
N TYR A 129 -5.16 8.65 5.71
CA TYR A 129 -4.40 7.41 5.60
C TYR A 129 -3.04 7.51 6.32
N MET A 130 -2.26 8.57 6.08
CA MET A 130 -0.99 8.82 6.77
C MET A 130 -1.16 8.93 8.28
N TYR A 131 -2.19 9.64 8.74
CA TYR A 131 -2.48 9.79 10.16
C TYR A 131 -2.80 8.44 10.82
N LEU A 132 -3.65 7.62 10.20
CA LEU A 132 -3.99 6.30 10.69
C LEU A 132 -2.78 5.35 10.68
N LYS A 133 -1.92 5.39 9.64
CA LYS A 133 -0.66 4.63 9.60
C LYS A 133 0.30 5.06 10.69
N SER A 134 0.36 6.35 11.02
CA SER A 134 1.22 6.85 12.11
C SER A 134 0.82 6.30 13.48
N LYS A 135 -0.44 5.87 13.65
CA LYS A 135 -0.93 5.18 14.85
C LYS A 135 -0.65 3.68 14.86
N GLY A 136 -0.03 3.15 13.81
CA GLY A 136 0.23 1.72 13.65
C GLY A 136 -1.01 0.89 13.32
N TRP A 137 -2.05 1.50 12.75
CA TRP A 137 -3.25 0.77 12.35
C TRP A 137 -3.07 0.12 10.99
N ILE A 138 -3.64 -1.08 10.82
CA ILE A 138 -3.83 -1.69 9.50
C ILE A 138 -5.06 -1.02 8.90
N ILE A 139 -4.92 -0.48 7.70
CA ILE A 139 -5.97 0.28 7.02
C ILE A 139 -6.34 -0.48 5.76
N LYS A 140 -7.64 -0.65 5.52
CA LYS A 140 -8.19 -1.19 4.29
C LYS A 140 -9.31 -0.29 3.77
N SER A 141 -9.76 -0.60 2.57
CA SER A 141 -10.92 0.04 1.93
C SER A 141 -12.21 -0.13 2.73
N GLY A 142 -12.80 0.99 3.16
CA GLY A 142 -14.03 1.02 3.95
C GLY A 142 -15.32 0.93 3.14
N ILE A 143 -15.25 0.79 1.80
CA ILE A 143 -16.41 0.92 0.92
C ILE A 143 -17.55 -0.06 1.26
N LYS A 144 -17.21 -1.26 1.75
CA LYS A 144 -18.19 -2.27 2.18
C LYS A 144 -19.00 -1.85 3.41
N PHE A 145 -18.52 -0.87 4.15
CA PHE A 145 -19.11 -0.35 5.38
C PHE A 145 -19.59 1.11 5.23
N GLY A 146 -19.65 1.64 4.01
CA GLY A 146 -20.07 3.01 3.75
C GLY A 146 -19.08 4.09 4.21
N GLY A 147 -17.81 3.73 4.40
CA GLY A 147 -16.74 4.67 4.75
C GLY A 147 -15.59 4.65 3.76
N ASN A 148 -14.65 5.59 3.89
CA ASN A 148 -13.44 5.62 3.08
C ASN A 148 -12.44 4.53 3.51
N PHE A 149 -12.23 4.38 4.82
CA PHE A 149 -11.25 3.46 5.41
C PHE A 149 -11.87 2.61 6.53
N CYS A 150 -11.40 1.37 6.69
CA CYS A 150 -11.73 0.47 7.80
C CYS A 150 -10.47 -0.15 8.43
#